data_AF-A0A1R1PUW8-F1
#
_entry.id   AF-A0A1R1PUW8-F1
#
_cell.length_a   1.000
_cell.length_b   1.000
_cell.length_c   1.000
_cell.angle_alpha   90.00
_cell.angle_beta   90.00
_cell.angle_gamma   90.00
#
_symmetry.space_group_name_H-M   'P 1'
#
loop_
_entity.id
_entity.type
_entity.pdbx_description
1 polymer ?
#
loop_
_entity_poly.entity_id
_entity_poly.type
_entity_poly.pdbx_seq_one_letter_code
_entity_poly.pdbx_strand_id
1 'polypeptide(L)'
;MQAEQHSLQTHVVLAKQLVEFTQSEEFIKINEIEASLIEFSDLTKEQLQYIEELITKCDPFFMDEESHRNHNKLAIVLRIVCLYSLIKGPKVKRKYFEKFYSLIIGAMGFQHAITLKRLSRLEIFEPPAPSTSFASTLFFSRSFTNPSAQSSTPSSGSGYNSTTKNVGGGSGTKGNGDLLDDEGLSALPSTKPSNPSTSDTFSFLRTSLKLYPNAHPHSADDVGKFYNGYVPISIRLIQCLTRDNKILSDYNSNAKSSYVGINVGFNSNINRDSDSGLNVPGGVVFGWKGFEDILQNIPGKTVELIQYSSSTSLLQPAYSDPPSSNTTPVKSTLLFFLGGITLAEISAIRYLSQKQNHNYIIATTDIINGNSLINSIMDV
;
A
#
# COMPACT_ATOMS: atom_id res chain seq x y z
N MET A 1 -0.07 -25.82 -35.46
CA MET A 1 0.07 -27.21 -34.97
C MET A 1 1.35 -27.48 -34.18
N GLN A 2 2.56 -27.57 -34.76
CA GLN A 2 3.77 -27.93 -33.96
C GLN A 2 4.09 -26.91 -32.86
N ALA A 3 4.01 -25.60 -33.14
CA ALA A 3 4.24 -24.56 -32.13
C ALA A 3 3.19 -24.57 -31.00
N GLU A 4 1.92 -24.82 -31.33
CA GLU A 4 0.85 -24.93 -30.33
C GLU A 4 1.00 -26.17 -29.45
N GLN A 5 1.43 -27.30 -30.03
CA GLN A 5 1.73 -28.52 -29.27
C GLN A 5 2.88 -28.30 -28.29
N HIS A 6 3.95 -27.61 -28.71
CA HIS A 6 5.07 -27.27 -27.84
C HIS A 6 4.66 -26.29 -26.72
N SER A 7 3.86 -25.27 -27.03
CA SER A 7 3.30 -24.35 -26.04
C SER A 7 2.45 -25.10 -25.00
N LEU A 8 1.55 -25.97 -25.46
CA LEU A 8 0.71 -26.77 -24.57
C LEU A 8 1.55 -27.66 -23.66
N GLN A 9 2.54 -28.38 -24.19
CA GLN A 9 3.42 -29.22 -23.40
C GLN A 9 4.14 -28.41 -22.31
N THR A 10 4.65 -27.22 -22.67
CA THR A 10 5.31 -26.32 -21.72
C THR A 10 4.36 -25.89 -20.59
N HIS A 11 3.14 -25.46 -20.92
CA HIS A 11 2.16 -25.05 -19.92
C HIS A 11 1.69 -26.21 -19.02
N VAL A 12 1.56 -27.42 -19.57
CA VAL A 12 1.19 -28.61 -18.77
C VAL A 12 2.29 -28.95 -17.75
N VAL A 13 3.56 -28.91 -18.15
CA VAL A 13 4.68 -29.16 -17.24
C VAL A 13 4.73 -28.11 -16.13
N LEU A 14 4.61 -26.83 -16.48
CA LEU A 14 4.59 -25.74 -15.50
C LEU A 14 3.40 -25.85 -14.54
N ALA A 15 2.20 -26.15 -15.06
CA ALA A 15 1.00 -26.32 -14.24
C ALA A 15 1.18 -27.47 -13.23
N LYS A 16 1.80 -28.58 -13.64
CA LYS A 16 2.09 -29.70 -12.75
C LYS A 16 3.02 -29.28 -11.60
N GLN A 17 4.11 -28.57 -11.91
CA GLN A 17 5.04 -28.07 -10.90
C GLN A 17 4.36 -27.09 -9.93
N LEU A 18 3.48 -26.23 -10.42
CA LEU A 18 2.69 -25.32 -9.58
C LEU A 18 1.73 -26.06 -8.66
N VAL A 19 1.06 -27.11 -9.15
CA VAL A 19 0.17 -27.94 -8.32
C VAL A 19 0.96 -28.62 -7.20
N GLU A 20 2.12 -29.21 -7.51
CA GLU A 20 2.99 -29.83 -6.51
C GLU A 20 3.46 -28.81 -5.45
N PHE A 21 3.84 -27.60 -5.88
CA PHE A 21 4.26 -26.53 -4.97
C PHE A 21 3.10 -26.02 -4.08
N THR A 22 1.92 -25.78 -4.65
CA THR A 22 0.75 -25.26 -3.93
C THR A 22 0.13 -26.28 -2.96
N GLN A 23 0.46 -27.57 -3.11
CA GLN A 23 0.07 -28.64 -2.18
C GLN A 23 1.10 -28.86 -1.07
N SER A 24 2.24 -28.19 -1.11
CA SER A 24 3.25 -28.31 -0.05
C SER A 24 2.73 -27.77 1.28
N GLU A 25 3.11 -28.43 2.37
CA GLU A 25 2.70 -28.03 3.72
C GLU A 25 3.21 -26.62 4.07
N GLU A 26 4.41 -26.26 3.61
CA GLU A 26 4.98 -24.93 3.79
C GLU A 26 4.13 -23.85 3.11
N PHE A 27 3.75 -24.05 1.85
CA PHE A 27 2.90 -23.12 1.12
C PHE A 27 1.53 -22.95 1.80
N ILE A 28 0.89 -24.06 2.19
CA ILE A 28 -0.44 -24.03 2.82
C ILE A 28 -0.39 -23.23 4.13
N LYS A 29 0.58 -23.50 5.00
CA LYS A 29 0.72 -22.78 6.28
C LYS A 29 1.01 -21.29 6.10
N ILE A 30 1.88 -20.93 5.14
CA ILE A 30 2.16 -19.52 4.81
C ILE A 30 0.88 -18.83 4.30
N ASN A 31 0.16 -19.48 3.39
CA ASN A 31 -1.07 -18.93 2.82
C ASN A 31 -2.17 -18.76 3.88
N GLU A 32 -2.30 -19.68 4.84
CA GLU A 32 -3.22 -19.55 5.98
C GLU A 32 -2.87 -18.35 6.87
N ILE A 33 -1.58 -18.10 7.11
CA ILE A 33 -1.11 -16.93 7.85
C ILE A 33 -1.43 -15.64 7.08
N GLU A 34 -1.06 -15.56 5.80
CA GLU A 34 -1.34 -14.40 4.95
C GLU A 34 -2.85 -14.11 4.90
N ALA A 35 -3.68 -15.15 4.72
CA ALA A 35 -5.14 -15.01 4.73
C ALA A 35 -5.67 -14.51 6.08
N SER A 36 -5.19 -15.06 7.20
CA SER A 36 -5.59 -14.64 8.56
C SER A 36 -5.23 -13.17 8.82
N LEU A 37 -4.05 -12.75 8.37
CA LEU A 37 -3.61 -11.36 8.46
C LEU A 37 -4.50 -10.44 7.63
N ILE A 38 -4.75 -10.80 6.37
CA ILE A 38 -5.62 -10.03 5.48
C ILE A 38 -7.05 -9.97 6.02
N GLU A 39 -7.55 -11.02 6.67
CA GLU A 39 -8.86 -11.02 7.34
C GLU A 39 -8.89 -10.16 8.62
N PHE A 40 -7.76 -9.55 9.01
CA PHE A 40 -7.58 -8.75 10.23
C PHE A 40 -7.77 -9.54 11.53
N SER A 41 -7.78 -10.86 11.42
CA SER A 41 -7.80 -11.79 12.55
C SER A 41 -6.50 -11.67 13.36
N ASP A 42 -6.54 -12.03 14.64
CA ASP A 42 -5.31 -12.16 15.43
C ASP A 42 -4.63 -13.49 15.08
N LEU A 43 -3.30 -13.47 15.01
CA LEU A 43 -2.52 -14.69 14.75
C LEU A 43 -2.69 -15.68 15.91
N THR A 44 -2.96 -16.94 15.56
CA THR A 44 -3.07 -18.02 16.54
C THR A 44 -1.70 -18.32 17.15
N LYS A 45 -1.67 -18.98 18.31
CA LYS A 45 -0.41 -19.40 18.94
C LYS A 45 0.39 -20.35 18.02
N GLU A 46 -0.31 -21.21 17.29
CA GLU A 46 0.28 -22.16 16.34
C GLU A 46 0.91 -21.43 15.15
N GLN A 47 0.22 -20.43 14.59
CA GLN A 47 0.74 -19.60 13.51
C GLN A 47 1.98 -18.82 13.95
N LEU A 48 1.97 -18.25 15.15
CA LEU A 48 3.14 -17.56 15.72
C LEU A 48 4.31 -18.52 15.91
N GLN A 49 4.07 -19.71 16.45
CA GLN A 49 5.10 -20.74 16.60
C GLN A 49 5.68 -21.17 15.24
N TYR A 50 4.84 -21.29 14.21
CA TYR A 50 5.30 -21.62 12.86
C TYR A 50 6.15 -20.50 12.25
N ILE A 51 5.81 -19.22 12.46
CA ILE A 51 6.66 -18.08 12.03
C ILE A 51 8.02 -18.15 12.73
N GLU A 52 8.06 -18.47 14.02
CA GLU A 52 9.31 -18.64 14.77
C GLU A 52 10.16 -19.80 14.25
N GLU A 53 9.51 -20.92 13.91
CA GLU A 53 10.15 -22.07 13.27
C GLU A 53 10.72 -21.69 11.90
N LEU A 54 9.98 -20.93 11.08
CA LEU A 54 10.45 -20.42 9.79
C LEU A 54 11.67 -19.50 9.96
N ILE A 55 11.67 -18.59 10.95
CA ILE A 55 12.82 -17.72 11.23
C ILE A 55 14.03 -18.56 11.64
N THR A 56 13.84 -19.57 12.49
CA THR A 56 14.92 -20.46 12.94
C THR A 56 15.51 -21.26 11.77
N LYS A 57 14.66 -21.72 10.83
CA LYS A 57 15.07 -22.40 9.60
C LYS A 57 15.75 -21.49 8.56
N CYS A 58 15.72 -20.17 8.76
CA CYS A 58 16.43 -19.22 7.89
C CYS A 58 17.91 -19.06 8.28
N ASP A 59 18.40 -19.73 9.32
CA ASP A 59 19.80 -19.63 9.76
C ASP A 59 20.76 -20.11 8.65
N PRO A 60 21.61 -19.21 8.09
CA PRO A 60 22.58 -19.57 7.06
C PRO A 60 23.61 -20.62 7.51
N PHE A 61 23.80 -20.81 8.82
CA PHE A 61 24.80 -21.71 9.39
C PHE A 61 24.36 -23.19 9.38
N PHE A 62 23.05 -23.46 9.25
CA PHE A 62 22.52 -24.80 8.92
C PHE A 62 22.72 -25.04 7.41
N MET A 63 23.99 -25.27 7.03
CA MET A 63 24.43 -25.52 5.67
C MET A 63 24.13 -26.96 5.25
N ASP A 64 23.15 -27.13 4.36
CA ASP A 64 23.15 -28.17 3.32
C ASP A 64 22.94 -27.48 1.95
N GLU A 65 23.32 -28.12 0.85
CA GLU A 65 23.52 -27.61 -0.54
C GLU A 65 22.38 -26.79 -1.20
N GLU A 66 21.32 -26.43 -0.49
CA GLU A 66 20.14 -25.67 -0.95
C GLU A 66 20.25 -24.13 -0.79
N SER A 67 21.43 -23.56 -1.04
CA SER A 67 21.68 -22.13 -0.81
C SER A 67 20.69 -21.18 -1.53
N HIS A 68 20.11 -21.58 -2.66
CA HIS A 68 19.08 -20.81 -3.39
C HIS A 68 17.66 -20.87 -2.79
N ARG A 69 17.32 -21.90 -1.99
CA ARG A 69 16.02 -21.95 -1.28
C ARG A 69 16.03 -21.01 -0.07
N ASN A 70 17.19 -20.79 0.55
CA ASN A 70 17.31 -20.01 1.78
C ASN A 70 17.11 -18.50 1.58
N HIS A 71 17.58 -17.92 0.47
CA HIS A 71 17.30 -16.51 0.14
C HIS A 71 15.81 -16.23 -0.05
N ASN A 72 15.05 -17.19 -0.59
CA ASN A 72 13.60 -17.06 -0.71
C ASN A 72 12.89 -17.16 0.64
N LYS A 73 13.36 -18.01 1.57
CA LYS A 73 12.78 -18.15 2.91
C LYS A 73 12.91 -16.87 3.72
N LEU A 74 14.07 -16.21 3.66
CA LEU A 74 14.27 -14.90 4.30
C LEU A 74 13.28 -13.85 3.76
N ALA A 75 13.16 -13.77 2.44
CA ALA A 75 12.21 -12.86 1.83
C ALA A 75 10.76 -13.14 2.28
N ILE A 76 10.37 -14.43 2.39
CA ILE A 76 9.06 -14.84 2.89
C ILE A 76 8.83 -14.40 4.34
N VAL A 77 9.78 -14.65 5.24
CA VAL A 77 9.69 -14.24 6.65
C VAL A 77 9.53 -12.72 6.77
N LEU A 78 10.38 -11.97 6.07
CA LEU A 78 10.31 -10.51 6.08
C LEU A 78 8.99 -10.01 5.50
N ARG A 79 8.47 -10.63 4.42
CA ARG A 79 7.15 -10.31 3.87
C ARG A 79 6.04 -10.50 4.89
N ILE A 80 6.00 -11.64 5.59
CA ILE A 80 4.95 -11.93 6.60
C ILE A 80 5.02 -10.92 7.75
N VAL A 81 6.22 -10.64 8.25
CA VAL A 81 6.44 -9.72 9.36
C VAL A 81 6.10 -8.27 8.96
N CYS A 82 6.46 -7.86 7.74
CA CYS A 82 6.07 -6.59 7.16
C CYS A 82 4.55 -6.49 6.98
N LEU A 83 3.91 -7.54 6.46
CA LEU A 83 2.46 -7.61 6.29
C LEU A 83 1.73 -7.49 7.63
N TYR A 84 2.21 -8.18 8.67
CA TYR A 84 1.67 -8.07 10.02
C TYR A 84 1.78 -6.64 10.56
N SER A 85 2.92 -5.99 10.37
CA SER A 85 3.16 -4.60 10.77
C SER A 85 2.26 -3.62 10.03
N LEU A 86 2.15 -3.73 8.70
CA LEU A 86 1.32 -2.86 7.87
C LEU A 86 -0.18 -2.97 8.20
N ILE A 87 -0.68 -4.19 8.41
CA ILE A 87 -2.10 -4.41 8.66
C ILE A 87 -2.49 -3.97 10.07
N LYS A 88 -1.72 -4.35 11.09
CA LYS A 88 -2.06 -4.02 12.48
C LYS A 88 -1.63 -2.59 12.86
N GLY A 89 -0.66 -2.00 12.16
CA GLY A 89 -0.14 -0.65 12.38
C GLY A 89 0.17 -0.38 13.87
N PRO A 90 -0.44 0.63 14.50
CA PRO A 90 -0.18 0.95 15.91
C PRO A 90 -0.66 -0.12 16.89
N LYS A 91 -1.49 -1.07 16.45
CA LYS A 91 -2.04 -2.17 17.28
C LYS A 91 -1.12 -3.39 17.35
N VAL A 92 0.05 -3.34 16.71
CA VAL A 92 1.05 -4.41 16.80
C VAL A 92 1.43 -4.64 18.27
N LYS A 93 1.32 -5.89 18.72
CA LYS A 93 1.70 -6.25 20.09
C LYS A 93 3.22 -6.20 20.22
N ARG A 94 3.73 -5.29 21.06
CA ARG A 94 5.19 -5.09 21.30
C ARG A 94 5.94 -6.38 21.58
N LYS A 95 5.36 -7.27 22.38
CA LYS A 95 5.92 -8.60 22.69
C LYS A 95 6.27 -9.41 21.43
N TYR A 96 5.41 -9.39 20.42
CA TYR A 96 5.64 -10.15 19.19
C TYR A 96 6.65 -9.44 18.29
N PHE A 97 6.58 -8.12 18.19
CA PHE A 97 7.54 -7.32 17.45
C PHE A 97 8.98 -7.52 17.95
N GLU A 98 9.20 -7.37 19.26
CA GLU A 98 10.53 -7.56 19.88
C GLU A 98 11.02 -9.00 19.74
N LYS A 99 10.11 -9.97 19.86
CA LYS A 99 10.45 -11.39 19.66
C LYS A 99 10.89 -11.66 18.22
N PHE A 100 10.12 -11.21 17.23
CA PHE A 100 10.51 -11.36 15.82
C PHE A 100 11.82 -10.64 15.51
N TYR A 101 11.98 -9.40 15.99
CA TYR A 101 13.23 -8.65 15.84
C TYR A 101 14.42 -9.43 16.40
N SER A 102 14.31 -9.93 17.63
CA SER A 102 15.38 -10.69 18.28
C SER A 102 15.69 -12.00 17.56
N LEU A 103 14.67 -12.72 17.07
CA LEU A 103 14.86 -13.98 16.34
C LEU A 103 15.49 -13.74 14.97
N ILE A 104 15.06 -12.71 14.26
CA ILE A 104 15.59 -12.31 12.95
C ILE A 104 17.08 -11.95 13.07
N ILE A 105 17.46 -11.13 14.07
CA ILE A 105 18.87 -10.81 14.30
C ILE A 105 19.67 -12.03 14.78
N GLY A 106 19.07 -12.85 15.64
CA GLY A 106 19.71 -14.05 16.20
C GLY A 106 19.99 -15.13 15.15
N ALA A 107 19.04 -15.40 14.26
CA ALA A 107 19.17 -16.44 13.24
C ALA A 107 19.98 -15.98 12.01
N MET A 108 19.92 -14.70 11.66
CA MET A 108 20.38 -14.25 10.33
C MET A 108 21.63 -13.36 10.41
N GLY A 109 22.05 -12.99 11.63
CA GLY A 109 23.22 -12.17 11.89
C GLY A 109 22.97 -10.67 11.86
N PHE A 110 23.94 -9.91 12.38
CA PHE A 110 23.83 -8.45 12.54
C PHE A 110 23.73 -7.67 11.23
N GLN A 111 24.08 -8.27 10.08
CA GLN A 111 23.92 -7.66 8.75
C GLN A 111 22.46 -7.23 8.49
N HIS A 112 21.49 -8.04 8.93
CA HIS A 112 20.08 -7.75 8.72
C HIS A 112 19.53 -6.68 9.68
N ALA A 113 20.32 -6.21 10.65
CA ALA A 113 19.97 -5.00 11.40
C ALA A 113 19.88 -3.78 10.46
N ILE A 114 20.72 -3.73 9.43
CA ILE A 114 20.67 -2.69 8.39
C ILE A 114 19.40 -2.85 7.56
N THR A 115 19.06 -4.08 7.15
CA THR A 115 17.80 -4.38 6.45
C THR A 115 16.58 -3.94 7.26
N LEU A 116 16.50 -4.30 8.55
CA LEU A 116 15.41 -3.89 9.42
C LEU A 116 15.36 -2.38 9.61
N LYS A 117 16.51 -1.71 9.70
CA LYS A 117 16.58 -0.24 9.73
C LYS A 117 16.05 0.38 8.44
N ARG A 118 16.37 -0.20 7.27
CA ARG A 118 15.82 0.25 5.98
C ARG A 118 14.31 0.04 5.91
N LEU A 119 13.81 -1.11 6.32
CA LEU A 119 12.36 -1.40 6.39
C LEU A 119 11.62 -0.48 7.36
N SER A 120 12.26 -0.11 8.47
CA SER A 120 11.74 0.88 9.42
C SER A 120 11.75 2.30 8.84
N ARG A 121 12.80 2.68 8.09
CA ARG A 121 12.82 3.97 7.36
C ARG A 121 11.77 4.06 6.27
N LEU A 122 11.41 2.93 5.66
CA LEU A 122 10.30 2.82 4.71
C LEU A 122 8.95 2.73 5.43
N GLU A 123 8.90 2.75 6.76
CA GLU A 123 7.67 2.65 7.55
C GLU A 123 6.84 1.38 7.24
N ILE A 124 7.48 0.32 6.74
CA ILE A 124 6.86 -0.97 6.45
C ILE A 124 6.94 -1.89 7.68
N PHE A 125 8.01 -1.75 8.47
CA PHE A 125 8.23 -2.48 9.71
C PHE A 125 8.61 -1.52 10.84
N GLU A 126 7.63 -1.10 11.64
CA GLU A 126 7.82 -0.07 12.67
C GLU A 126 7.58 -0.66 14.07
N PRO A 127 8.41 -0.31 15.08
CA PRO A 127 8.09 -0.64 16.46
C PRO A 127 6.75 0.01 16.85
N PRO A 128 5.88 -0.70 17.59
CA PRO A 128 4.63 -0.11 18.04
C PRO A 128 4.93 1.13 18.90
N ALA A 129 4.13 2.18 18.71
CA ALA A 129 4.29 3.47 19.39
C ALA A 129 4.56 3.25 20.90
N PRO A 130 5.57 3.92 21.49
CA PRO A 130 5.85 3.80 22.90
C PRO A 130 4.56 4.09 23.66
N SER A 131 4.05 3.09 24.38
CA SER A 131 3.03 3.33 25.39
C SER A 131 3.62 4.42 26.25
N THR A 132 2.94 5.56 26.40
CA THR A 132 3.38 6.69 27.21
C THR A 132 3.80 6.19 28.59
N SER A 133 5.08 5.88 28.71
CA SER A 133 5.74 5.27 29.84
C SER A 133 7.16 5.73 29.68
N PHE A 134 7.53 6.59 30.62
CA PHE A 134 8.78 7.33 30.73
C PHE A 134 10.05 6.49 30.48
N ALA A 135 9.95 5.16 30.61
CA ALA A 135 11.05 4.22 30.41
C ALA A 135 11.42 3.94 28.93
N SER A 136 10.50 4.09 27.96
CA SER A 136 10.77 3.76 26.55
C SER A 136 11.71 4.75 25.86
N THR A 137 11.78 5.98 26.38
CA THR A 137 12.72 7.02 25.92
C THR A 137 14.17 6.62 26.18
N LEU A 138 14.46 5.69 27.09
CA LEU A 138 15.84 5.31 27.44
C LEU A 138 16.46 4.25 26.51
N PHE A 139 15.66 3.48 25.78
CA PHE A 139 16.18 2.45 24.85
C PHE A 139 16.28 2.94 23.40
N PHE A 140 15.42 3.87 22.97
CA PHE A 140 15.50 4.50 21.64
C PHE A 140 16.09 5.93 21.66
N SER A 141 16.20 6.56 22.84
CA SER A 141 16.99 7.78 23.03
C SER A 141 18.17 7.45 23.96
N ARG A 142 19.30 7.07 23.36
CA ARG A 142 20.61 7.12 24.00
C ARG A 142 21.49 8.06 23.17
N SER A 143 21.17 9.35 23.22
CA SER A 143 22.22 10.35 23.09
C SER A 143 22.87 10.44 24.48
N PHE A 144 24.08 9.89 24.59
CA PHE A 144 24.88 9.96 25.82
C PHE A 144 25.35 11.39 26.02
N THR A 145 24.64 12.19 26.82
CA THR A 145 25.16 13.46 27.33
C THR A 145 25.94 13.21 28.61
N ASN A 146 27.26 13.42 28.53
CA ASN A 146 28.22 13.36 29.62
C ASN A 146 27.89 14.42 30.70
N PRO A 147 27.99 14.13 32.02
CA PRO A 147 27.76 15.14 33.04
C PRO A 147 29.09 15.82 33.43
N SER A 148 29.22 17.11 33.15
CA SER A 148 30.31 17.93 33.71
C SER A 148 29.77 19.24 34.32
N ALA A 149 29.74 19.21 35.66
CA ALA A 149 30.11 20.26 36.62
C ALA A 149 29.76 21.75 36.38
N GLN A 150 28.95 22.26 37.32
CA GLN A 150 29.07 23.53 38.06
C GLN A 150 29.93 24.69 37.48
N SER A 151 29.32 25.87 37.31
CA SER A 151 29.75 27.07 38.05
C SER A 151 28.73 28.22 37.92
N SER A 152 28.55 28.90 39.05
CA SER A 152 27.68 30.03 39.40
C SER A 152 27.98 31.36 38.69
N THR A 153 26.96 32.23 38.54
CA THR A 153 26.87 33.55 39.23
C THR A 153 25.57 34.33 38.89
N PRO A 154 25.04 35.17 39.81
CA PRO A 154 23.78 35.92 39.64
C PRO A 154 23.94 37.45 39.58
N SER A 155 23.06 38.16 38.87
CA SER A 155 22.76 39.60 39.07
C SER A 155 21.49 39.98 38.28
N SER A 156 20.33 40.17 38.90
CA SER A 156 19.80 41.38 39.58
C SER A 156 19.51 42.58 38.65
N GLY A 157 18.24 42.98 38.53
CA GLY A 157 17.88 44.35 38.10
C GLY A 157 16.54 44.56 37.41
N SER A 158 15.47 44.71 38.20
CA SER A 158 14.36 45.68 38.07
C SER A 158 13.49 45.79 36.80
N GLY A 159 12.22 45.35 36.95
CA GLY A 159 11.00 46.14 36.76
C GLY A 159 10.68 46.77 35.39
N TYR A 160 9.57 46.34 34.76
CA TYR A 160 8.35 47.12 34.48
C TYR A 160 7.28 46.20 33.84
N ASN A 161 6.04 46.32 34.32
CA ASN A 161 4.87 45.61 33.79
C ASN A 161 4.31 46.34 32.56
N SER A 162 4.01 45.60 31.49
CA SER A 162 2.95 45.97 30.54
C SER A 162 2.32 44.73 29.91
N THR A 163 1.06 44.50 30.24
CA THR A 163 0.17 43.50 29.64
C THR A 163 -0.16 43.87 28.20
N THR A 164 0.30 43.09 27.21
CA THR A 164 -0.41 42.93 25.93
C THR A 164 -0.28 41.49 25.42
N LYS A 165 -1.33 41.06 24.73
CA LYS A 165 -1.71 39.69 24.43
C LYS A 165 -0.78 38.99 23.44
N ASN A 166 -0.57 37.70 23.69
CA ASN A 166 0.11 36.70 22.86
C ASN A 166 -0.25 36.77 21.37
N VAL A 167 0.76 37.04 20.54
CA VAL A 167 0.94 36.46 19.21
C VAL A 167 2.45 36.25 19.02
N GLY A 168 2.89 35.00 18.90
CA GLY A 168 4.25 34.63 18.50
C GLY A 168 4.19 33.23 17.87
N GLY A 169 4.66 32.96 16.65
CA GLY A 169 5.68 33.65 15.89
C GLY A 169 7.06 33.08 16.19
N GLY A 170 7.36 31.92 15.59
CA GLY A 170 8.68 31.40 15.18
C GLY A 170 9.83 31.29 16.18
N SER A 171 10.46 30.11 16.25
CA SER A 171 11.89 30.03 16.55
C SER A 171 12.52 28.82 15.88
N GLY A 172 13.39 29.09 14.90
CA GLY A 172 14.43 28.15 14.49
C GLY A 172 15.47 28.00 15.61
N THR A 173 16.02 26.80 15.73
CA THR A 173 17.20 26.51 16.55
C THR A 173 18.36 26.17 15.65
N LYS A 174 19.44 26.92 15.85
CA LYS A 174 20.72 26.87 15.15
C LYS A 174 21.38 25.51 15.33
N GLY A 175 22.03 25.05 14.26
CA GLY A 175 22.78 23.80 14.23
C GLY A 175 24.00 23.78 15.17
N ASN A 176 24.28 22.58 15.65
CA ASN A 176 25.63 22.12 15.96
C ASN A 176 25.84 20.88 15.08
N GLY A 177 26.87 20.90 14.26
CA GLY A 177 27.12 19.91 13.22
C GLY A 177 27.27 18.51 13.78
N ASP A 178 26.29 17.66 13.46
CA ASP A 178 26.40 16.21 13.55
C ASP A 178 26.54 15.67 12.13
N LEU A 179 27.58 14.88 11.92
CA LEU A 179 28.19 14.58 10.63
C LEU A 179 27.45 13.45 9.87
N LEU A 180 26.12 13.49 9.85
CA LEU A 180 25.23 12.70 8.97
C LEU A 180 23.92 13.47 8.84
N ASP A 181 23.79 14.23 7.76
CA ASP A 181 22.70 15.18 7.51
C ASP A 181 21.30 14.56 7.64
N ASP A 182 20.50 15.09 8.57
CA ASP A 182 19.07 14.80 8.76
C ASP A 182 18.19 15.48 7.68
N GLU A 183 18.80 16.31 6.83
CA GLU A 183 18.17 17.00 5.69
C GLU A 183 17.64 16.03 4.62
N GLY A 184 18.16 14.79 4.56
CA GLY A 184 17.71 13.75 3.63
C GLY A 184 16.43 13.01 4.05
N LEU A 185 15.93 13.20 5.28
CA LEU A 185 14.77 12.47 5.80
C LEU A 185 13.42 13.03 5.33
N SER A 186 13.36 14.32 4.99
CA SER A 186 12.13 14.99 4.54
C SER A 186 11.74 14.67 3.09
N ALA A 187 12.65 14.04 2.33
CA ALA A 187 12.48 13.73 0.91
C ALA A 187 12.05 12.27 0.65
N LEU A 188 12.01 11.40 1.67
CA LEU A 188 11.57 10.02 1.48
C LEU A 188 10.03 9.91 1.51
N PRO A 189 9.44 9.10 0.62
CA PRO A 189 7.99 8.88 0.62
C PRO A 189 7.57 8.19 1.93
N SER A 190 6.64 8.82 2.65
CA SER A 190 6.02 8.25 3.86
C SER A 190 4.88 7.30 3.48
N THR A 191 4.74 6.20 4.21
CA THR A 191 3.61 5.26 4.06
C THR A 191 2.43 5.66 4.94
N LYS A 192 2.56 6.73 5.73
CA LYS A 192 1.51 7.25 6.60
C LYS A 192 0.73 8.40 5.94
N PRO A 193 -0.59 8.45 6.13
CA PRO A 193 -1.40 9.59 5.70
C PRO A 193 -1.01 10.84 6.51
N SER A 194 -1.00 12.01 5.86
CA SER A 194 -0.60 13.26 6.54
C SER A 194 -1.63 13.74 7.57
N ASN A 195 -2.93 13.59 7.27
CA ASN A 195 -4.04 13.97 8.16
C ASN A 195 -5.18 12.95 7.98
N PRO A 196 -5.08 11.75 8.57
CA PRO A 196 -6.12 10.74 8.44
C PRO A 196 -7.39 11.14 9.17
N SER A 197 -8.55 10.75 8.62
CA SER A 197 -9.84 10.97 9.28
C SER A 197 -10.08 10.00 10.45
N THR A 198 -9.30 8.92 10.54
CA THR A 198 -9.41 7.89 11.58
C THR A 198 -8.02 7.45 12.07
N SER A 199 -7.95 6.96 13.33
CA SER A 199 -6.70 6.44 13.88
C SER A 199 -6.33 5.04 13.37
N ASP A 200 -7.30 4.28 12.85
CA ASP A 200 -7.09 2.97 12.23
C ASP A 200 -7.43 3.03 10.74
N THR A 201 -6.48 3.60 10.00
CA THR A 201 -6.56 3.88 8.57
C THR A 201 -6.82 2.63 7.73
N PHE A 202 -6.13 1.52 8.00
CA PHE A 202 -6.28 0.30 7.21
C PHE A 202 -7.65 -0.37 7.44
N SER A 203 -8.13 -0.41 8.68
CA SER A 203 -9.45 -0.97 8.98
C SER A 203 -10.58 -0.16 8.33
N PHE A 204 -10.44 1.18 8.32
CA PHE A 204 -11.33 2.06 7.59
C PHE A 204 -11.30 1.74 6.09
N LEU A 205 -10.13 1.72 5.45
CA LEU A 205 -9.99 1.41 4.02
C LEU A 205 -10.54 0.03 3.67
N ARG A 206 -10.27 -0.98 4.50
CA ARG A 206 -10.80 -2.35 4.32
C ARG A 206 -12.31 -2.37 4.21
N THR A 207 -12.98 -1.64 5.11
CA THR A 207 -14.45 -1.59 5.17
C THR A 207 -15.01 -0.72 4.04
N SER A 208 -14.46 0.47 3.84
CA SER A 208 -14.93 1.45 2.84
C SER A 208 -14.73 0.96 1.41
N LEU A 209 -13.60 0.32 1.11
CA LEU A 209 -13.28 -0.20 -0.23
C LEU A 209 -13.65 -1.67 -0.42
N LYS A 210 -14.22 -2.34 0.60
CA LYS A 210 -14.51 -3.78 0.59
C LYS A 210 -13.31 -4.59 0.06
N LEU A 211 -12.16 -4.41 0.70
CA LEU A 211 -10.92 -5.09 0.32
C LEU A 211 -11.01 -6.61 0.53
N TYR A 212 -11.93 -7.06 1.37
CA TYR A 212 -12.28 -8.46 1.54
C TYR A 212 -13.80 -8.58 1.53
N PRO A 213 -14.45 -8.66 0.36
CA PRO A 213 -15.89 -8.82 0.28
C PRO A 213 -16.26 -10.21 0.82
N ASN A 214 -17.01 -10.26 1.92
CA ASN A 214 -17.43 -11.49 2.63
C ASN A 214 -18.31 -12.47 1.79
N ALA A 215 -18.46 -12.25 0.49
CA ALA A 215 -19.08 -13.19 -0.42
C ALA A 215 -18.03 -14.24 -0.81
N HIS A 216 -18.46 -15.49 -0.98
CA HIS A 216 -17.60 -16.63 -1.31
C HIS A 216 -16.43 -16.24 -2.25
N PRO A 217 -15.19 -16.72 -2.02
CA PRO A 217 -14.00 -16.38 -2.81
C PRO A 217 -14.16 -16.56 -4.33
N HIS A 218 -15.21 -17.30 -4.73
CA HIS A 218 -15.58 -17.62 -6.10
C HIS A 218 -16.81 -16.86 -6.63
N SER A 219 -17.24 -15.76 -6.00
CA SER A 219 -18.24 -14.90 -6.67
C SER A 219 -17.63 -14.41 -7.98
N ALA A 220 -18.10 -14.97 -9.10
CA ALA A 220 -17.40 -14.95 -10.39
C ALA A 220 -17.18 -13.52 -10.94
N ASP A 221 -17.93 -12.56 -10.40
CA ASP A 221 -18.05 -11.21 -10.94
C ASP A 221 -17.06 -10.19 -10.36
N ASP A 222 -16.32 -10.50 -9.28
CA ASP A 222 -15.35 -9.55 -8.69
C ASP A 222 -13.89 -9.84 -9.07
N VAL A 223 -13.06 -8.81 -8.95
CA VAL A 223 -11.59 -8.91 -9.11
C VAL A 223 -10.92 -9.69 -7.98
N GLY A 224 -11.62 -9.95 -6.87
CA GLY A 224 -11.07 -10.69 -5.72
C GLY A 224 -10.66 -12.13 -6.01
N LYS A 225 -11.16 -12.72 -7.11
CA LYS A 225 -10.77 -14.06 -7.56
C LYS A 225 -9.28 -14.22 -7.86
N PHE A 226 -8.59 -13.13 -8.22
CA PHE A 226 -7.15 -13.16 -8.52
C PHE A 226 -6.28 -13.18 -7.27
N TYR A 227 -6.87 -12.96 -6.09
CA TYR A 227 -6.19 -12.73 -4.82
C TYR A 227 -6.87 -13.51 -3.68
N ASN A 228 -7.47 -14.65 -3.99
CA ASN A 228 -8.12 -15.53 -3.02
C ASN A 228 -9.13 -14.80 -2.11
N GLY A 229 -9.90 -13.87 -2.67
CA GLY A 229 -10.90 -13.08 -1.95
C GLY A 229 -10.44 -11.68 -1.53
N TYR A 230 -9.12 -11.40 -1.47
CA TYR A 230 -8.63 -10.03 -1.27
C TYR A 230 -8.76 -9.20 -2.55
N VAL A 231 -8.92 -7.88 -2.45
CA VAL A 231 -8.80 -6.96 -3.60
C VAL A 231 -7.78 -5.89 -3.25
N PRO A 232 -6.70 -5.72 -4.05
CA PRO A 232 -5.72 -4.68 -3.78
C PRO A 232 -6.33 -3.29 -3.75
N ILE A 233 -5.83 -2.45 -2.84
CA ILE A 233 -6.24 -1.04 -2.71
C ILE A 233 -6.07 -0.31 -4.05
N SER A 234 -4.95 -0.54 -4.75
CA SER A 234 -4.67 0.02 -6.09
C SER A 234 -5.80 -0.26 -7.09
N ILE A 235 -6.30 -1.50 -7.13
CA ILE A 235 -7.39 -1.92 -8.01
C ILE A 235 -8.72 -1.29 -7.59
N ARG A 236 -9.02 -1.25 -6.29
CA ARG A 236 -10.24 -0.59 -5.79
C ARG A 236 -10.25 0.91 -6.10
N LEU A 237 -9.11 1.59 -6.02
CA LEU A 237 -8.98 2.99 -6.39
C LEU A 237 -9.25 3.24 -7.88
N ILE A 238 -8.78 2.35 -8.75
CA ILE A 238 -9.12 2.40 -10.18
C ILE A 238 -10.63 2.25 -10.37
N GLN A 239 -11.26 1.29 -9.69
CA GLN A 239 -12.71 1.11 -9.74
C GLN A 239 -13.50 2.31 -9.18
N CYS A 240 -12.99 3.02 -8.16
CA CYS A 240 -13.57 4.28 -7.68
C CYS A 240 -13.54 5.35 -8.77
N LEU A 241 -12.39 5.51 -9.45
CA LEU A 241 -12.22 6.48 -10.53
C LEU A 241 -13.13 6.19 -11.73
N THR A 242 -13.27 4.92 -12.09
CA THR A 242 -14.10 4.50 -13.23
C THR A 242 -15.57 4.28 -12.86
N ARG A 243 -15.95 4.64 -11.62
CA ARG A 243 -17.32 4.55 -11.08
C ARG A 243 -17.91 3.16 -11.28
N ASP A 244 -17.18 2.13 -10.87
CA ASP A 244 -17.71 0.76 -10.87
C ASP A 244 -18.97 0.70 -9.98
N ASN A 245 -20.11 0.38 -10.60
CA ASN A 245 -21.42 0.37 -9.95
C ASN A 245 -21.44 -0.47 -8.66
N LYS A 246 -20.62 -1.53 -8.59
CA LYS A 246 -20.53 -2.39 -7.40
C LYS A 246 -19.94 -1.67 -6.19
N ILE A 247 -18.93 -0.82 -6.38
CA ILE A 247 -18.34 -0.05 -5.27
C ILE A 247 -19.27 1.10 -4.89
N LEU A 248 -19.87 1.76 -5.89
CA LEU A 248 -20.70 2.94 -5.67
C LEU A 248 -22.00 2.64 -4.92
N SER A 249 -22.69 1.54 -5.26
CA SER A 249 -23.90 1.09 -4.55
C SER A 249 -23.62 0.82 -3.08
N ASP A 250 -22.46 0.24 -2.83
CA ASP A 250 -22.09 -0.33 -1.55
C ASP A 250 -21.52 0.71 -0.59
N TYR A 251 -20.72 1.62 -1.10
CA TYR A 251 -20.18 2.75 -0.32
C TYR A 251 -21.31 3.65 0.19
N ASN A 252 -22.29 3.96 -0.66
CA ASN A 252 -23.47 4.76 -0.29
C ASN A 252 -24.37 4.09 0.75
N SER A 253 -24.39 2.75 0.81
CA SER A 253 -25.20 1.99 1.78
C SER A 253 -24.60 1.98 3.20
N ASN A 254 -23.28 2.07 3.33
CA ASN A 254 -22.57 2.01 4.61
C ASN A 254 -22.27 3.39 5.21
N ALA A 255 -22.33 4.46 4.42
CA ALA A 255 -22.11 5.80 4.90
C ALA A 255 -23.32 6.29 5.74
N LYS A 256 -23.22 6.22 7.07
CA LYS A 256 -23.96 7.11 7.99
C LYS A 256 -23.43 8.55 7.92
N SER A 257 -23.05 9.02 6.74
CA SER A 257 -22.55 10.38 6.51
C SER A 257 -23.67 11.21 5.92
N SER A 258 -24.23 12.09 6.75
CA SER A 258 -25.19 13.12 6.38
C SER A 258 -24.54 14.28 5.59
N TYR A 259 -23.26 14.16 5.21
CA TYR A 259 -22.59 15.11 4.34
C TYR A 259 -22.42 14.53 2.95
N VAL A 260 -22.97 15.28 2.01
CA VAL A 260 -23.02 15.04 0.57
C VAL A 260 -24.04 13.99 0.17
N GLY A 261 -25.31 14.41 0.25
CA GLY A 261 -26.28 14.06 -0.77
C GLY A 261 -25.77 14.48 -2.14
N ILE A 262 -24.91 13.66 -2.75
CA ILE A 262 -24.99 13.48 -4.19
C ILE A 262 -26.17 12.53 -4.37
N ASN A 263 -27.38 13.12 -4.40
CA ASN A 263 -28.36 12.65 -5.34
C ASN A 263 -27.69 12.77 -6.72
N VAL A 264 -26.83 11.81 -7.08
CA VAL A 264 -26.76 11.37 -8.46
C VAL A 264 -28.08 10.63 -8.62
N GLY A 265 -29.14 11.42 -8.74
CA GLY A 265 -30.37 10.91 -9.26
C GLY A 265 -29.98 10.32 -10.60
N PHE A 266 -30.06 9.00 -10.70
CA PHE A 266 -30.65 8.39 -11.88
C PHE A 266 -32.12 8.85 -11.97
N ASN A 267 -32.36 10.15 -12.00
CA ASN A 267 -33.62 10.74 -12.40
C ASN A 267 -33.54 10.75 -13.92
N SER A 268 -34.28 9.84 -14.52
CA SER A 268 -34.50 9.68 -15.96
C SER A 268 -35.14 10.91 -16.65
N ASN A 269 -35.16 12.07 -16.01
CA ASN A 269 -35.76 13.31 -16.48
C ASN A 269 -34.76 14.47 -16.45
N ILE A 270 -33.64 14.33 -17.16
CA ILE A 270 -32.94 15.49 -17.70
C ILE A 270 -33.66 15.85 -18.98
N ASN A 271 -34.31 17.02 -18.98
CA ASN A 271 -34.84 17.64 -20.19
C ASN A 271 -33.74 17.64 -21.25
N ARG A 272 -34.04 16.97 -22.36
CA ARG A 272 -33.29 17.04 -23.60
C ARG A 272 -33.29 18.50 -24.01
N ASP A 273 -32.17 19.19 -23.83
CA ASP A 273 -31.74 20.27 -24.73
C ASP A 273 -30.29 20.66 -24.41
N SER A 274 -29.49 20.71 -25.49
CA SER A 274 -28.14 21.30 -25.62
C SER A 274 -26.95 20.61 -24.94
N ASP A 275 -26.34 19.69 -25.71
CA ASP A 275 -24.89 19.62 -25.98
C ASP A 275 -23.89 19.53 -24.80
N SER A 276 -23.81 18.35 -24.18
CA SER A 276 -22.55 17.85 -23.59
C SER A 276 -22.61 16.32 -23.48
N GLY A 277 -21.85 15.64 -24.33
CA GLY A 277 -21.93 14.18 -24.48
C GLY A 277 -21.43 13.35 -23.29
N LEU A 278 -21.85 12.08 -23.34
CA LEU A 278 -21.26 10.88 -22.74
C LEU A 278 -21.63 10.53 -21.29
N ASN A 279 -22.88 10.07 -21.12
CA ASN A 279 -23.22 9.02 -20.15
C ASN A 279 -22.94 7.64 -20.79
N VAL A 280 -21.67 7.39 -21.15
CA VAL A 280 -21.21 6.08 -21.63
C VAL A 280 -20.64 5.31 -20.43
N PRO A 281 -21.07 4.06 -20.17
CA PRO A 281 -20.46 3.22 -19.15
C PRO A 281 -18.96 3.06 -19.46
N GLY A 282 -18.10 3.42 -18.52
CA GLY A 282 -16.64 3.30 -18.68
C GLY A 282 -15.91 4.64 -18.80
N GLY A 283 -14.79 4.75 -18.09
CA GLY A 283 -13.89 5.90 -18.06
C GLY A 283 -13.91 6.71 -16.75
N VAL A 284 -12.89 7.55 -16.57
CA VAL A 284 -12.78 8.43 -15.39
C VAL A 284 -13.78 9.58 -15.56
N VAL A 285 -14.79 9.63 -14.70
CA VAL A 285 -15.82 10.68 -14.72
C VAL A 285 -15.91 11.31 -13.33
N PHE A 286 -15.82 12.65 -13.29
CA PHE A 286 -15.87 13.48 -12.07
C PHE A 286 -14.70 13.28 -11.08
N GLY A 287 -13.58 12.71 -11.55
CA GLY A 287 -12.37 12.55 -10.73
C GLY A 287 -12.66 11.84 -9.41
N TRP A 288 -12.07 12.36 -8.33
CA TRP A 288 -12.16 11.78 -6.99
C TRP A 288 -13.41 12.17 -6.19
N LYS A 289 -14.33 12.91 -6.80
CA LYS A 289 -15.49 13.45 -6.10
C LYS A 289 -16.35 12.37 -5.45
N GLY A 290 -16.50 12.41 -4.13
CA GLY A 290 -17.25 11.45 -3.31
C GLY A 290 -16.42 10.34 -2.67
N PHE A 291 -15.10 10.35 -2.85
CA PHE A 291 -14.16 9.41 -2.22
C PHE A 291 -13.02 10.13 -1.47
N GLU A 292 -13.21 11.40 -1.11
CA GLU A 292 -12.19 12.25 -0.49
C GLU A 292 -11.77 11.74 0.90
N ASP A 293 -12.70 11.17 1.65
CA ASP A 293 -12.45 10.53 2.94
C ASP A 293 -11.55 9.29 2.82
N ILE A 294 -11.72 8.50 1.76
CA ILE A 294 -10.84 7.37 1.43
C ILE A 294 -9.43 7.88 1.14
N LEU A 295 -9.31 8.94 0.35
CA LEU A 295 -8.02 9.52 -0.04
C LEU A 295 -7.28 10.18 1.13
N GLN A 296 -7.99 10.76 2.10
CA GLN A 296 -7.37 11.28 3.33
C GLN A 296 -6.68 10.18 4.16
N ASN A 297 -7.12 8.93 3.99
CA ASN A 297 -6.56 7.76 4.65
C ASN A 297 -5.49 7.06 3.80
N ILE A 298 -5.12 7.59 2.63
CA ILE A 298 -4.06 7.02 1.80
C ILE A 298 -2.80 7.90 1.92
N PRO A 299 -1.61 7.30 2.02
CA PRO A 299 -0.37 8.07 2.05
C PRO A 299 -0.14 8.88 0.76
N GLY A 300 0.50 10.02 0.92
CA GLY A 300 0.84 10.92 -0.18
C GLY A 300 -0.21 11.99 -0.46
N LYS A 301 0.10 12.83 -1.45
CA LYS A 301 -0.78 13.93 -1.89
C LYS A 301 -1.64 13.46 -3.05
N THR A 302 -2.94 13.74 -2.99
CA THR A 302 -3.83 13.57 -4.15
C THR A 302 -3.75 14.81 -5.03
N VAL A 303 -3.56 14.61 -6.34
CA VAL A 303 -3.49 15.68 -7.33
C VAL A 303 -4.47 15.35 -8.46
N GLU A 304 -5.30 16.34 -8.81
CA GLU A 304 -6.23 16.27 -9.95
C GLU A 304 -5.99 17.51 -10.83
N LEU A 305 -5.59 17.29 -12.08
CA LEU A 305 -5.27 18.35 -13.03
C LEU A 305 -6.04 18.13 -14.33
N ILE A 306 -6.73 19.18 -14.79
CA ILE A 306 -7.43 19.18 -16.06
C ILE A 306 -6.55 19.93 -17.06
N GLN A 307 -6.13 19.23 -18.12
CA GLN A 307 -5.42 19.83 -19.24
C GLN A 307 -6.43 20.17 -20.34
N TYR A 308 -6.46 21.43 -20.74
CA TYR A 308 -7.28 21.88 -21.87
C TYR A 308 -6.42 21.85 -23.13
N SER A 309 -6.90 21.18 -24.19
CA SER A 309 -6.25 21.27 -25.49
C SER A 309 -6.36 22.72 -25.98
N SER A 310 -5.24 23.39 -26.20
CA SER A 310 -5.24 24.64 -26.96
C SER A 310 -5.76 24.34 -28.36
N SER A 311 -6.72 25.11 -28.86
CA SER A 311 -7.43 24.90 -30.13
C SER A 311 -6.56 25.07 -31.40
N THR A 312 -5.29 24.72 -31.35
CA THR A 312 -4.32 24.90 -32.45
C THR A 312 -3.49 23.64 -32.64
N SER A 313 -4.17 22.50 -32.83
CA SER A 313 -3.48 21.26 -33.19
C SER A 313 -3.28 21.21 -34.70
N LEU A 314 -2.05 21.52 -35.15
CA LEU A 314 -1.49 21.11 -36.46
C LEU A 314 -1.26 19.58 -36.57
N LEU A 315 -1.81 18.83 -35.63
CA LEU A 315 -1.86 17.37 -35.62
C LEU A 315 -3.32 16.94 -35.74
N GLN A 316 -3.91 17.21 -36.90
CA GLN A 316 -5.00 16.38 -37.38
C GLN A 316 -4.44 14.95 -37.45
N PRO A 317 -5.04 13.94 -36.79
CA PRO A 317 -4.60 12.58 -36.99
C PRO A 317 -4.73 12.26 -38.48
N ALA A 318 -3.61 11.93 -39.13
CA ALA A 318 -3.56 11.63 -40.57
C ALA A 318 -4.39 10.39 -40.97
N TYR A 319 -4.93 9.68 -39.97
CA TYR A 319 -5.91 8.61 -40.09
C TYR A 319 -7.02 8.86 -39.06
N SER A 320 -7.99 9.69 -39.42
CA SER A 320 -9.35 9.52 -38.89
C SER A 320 -9.98 8.41 -39.71
N ASP A 321 -10.17 7.23 -39.09
CA ASP A 321 -10.98 6.17 -39.70
C ASP A 321 -12.32 6.78 -40.17
N PRO A 322 -12.80 6.43 -41.38
CA PRO A 322 -14.14 6.84 -41.78
C PRO A 322 -15.13 6.39 -40.70
N PRO A 323 -16.21 7.15 -40.42
CA PRO A 323 -17.18 6.79 -39.40
C PRO A 323 -17.95 5.54 -39.83
N SER A 324 -17.33 4.38 -39.65
CA SER A 324 -17.90 3.08 -39.96
C SER A 324 -18.58 2.56 -38.71
N SER A 325 -19.91 2.53 -38.77
CA SER A 325 -20.85 1.96 -37.80
C SER A 325 -21.03 2.74 -36.49
N ASN A 326 -22.23 2.62 -35.91
CA ASN A 326 -22.76 3.33 -34.74
C ASN A 326 -22.03 3.01 -33.41
N THR A 327 -20.73 2.74 -33.43
CA THR A 327 -19.95 2.38 -32.25
C THR A 327 -19.50 3.65 -31.52
N THR A 328 -20.00 3.84 -30.30
CA THR A 328 -19.50 4.86 -29.37
C THR A 328 -17.98 4.68 -29.18
N PRO A 329 -17.17 5.74 -29.28
CA PRO A 329 -15.72 5.61 -29.12
C PRO A 329 -15.40 5.07 -27.72
N VAL A 330 -14.65 3.97 -27.65
CA VAL A 330 -14.20 3.38 -26.38
C VAL A 330 -13.16 4.31 -25.76
N LYS A 331 -13.47 4.85 -24.58
CA LYS A 331 -12.53 5.70 -23.84
C LYS A 331 -11.30 4.87 -23.44
N SER A 332 -10.14 5.50 -23.45
CA SER A 332 -8.88 4.88 -23.03
C SER A 332 -8.30 5.62 -21.83
N THR A 333 -7.73 4.89 -20.87
CA THR A 333 -7.06 5.43 -19.68
C THR A 333 -5.67 4.86 -19.55
N LEU A 334 -4.67 5.74 -19.48
CA LEU A 334 -3.30 5.40 -19.12
C LEU A 334 -3.20 5.31 -17.58
N LEU A 335 -2.82 4.14 -17.08
CA LEU A 335 -2.52 3.90 -15.67
C LEU A 335 -1.00 3.79 -15.53
N PHE A 336 -0.38 4.75 -14.82
CA PHE A 336 1.07 4.73 -14.58
C PHE A 336 1.36 4.33 -13.13
N PHE A 337 1.95 3.16 -12.94
CA PHE A 337 2.39 2.65 -11.63
C PHE A 337 3.85 3.01 -11.38
N LEU A 338 4.09 4.00 -10.50
CA LEU A 338 5.41 4.40 -10.04
C LEU A 338 5.84 3.56 -8.84
N GLY A 339 6.97 2.86 -8.94
CA GLY A 339 7.44 1.92 -7.91
C GLY A 339 7.12 0.46 -8.23
N GLY A 340 6.41 0.20 -9.33
CA GLY A 340 6.17 -1.12 -9.89
C GLY A 340 4.73 -1.60 -9.78
N ILE A 341 4.40 -2.63 -10.57
CA ILE A 341 3.09 -3.30 -10.58
C ILE A 341 3.26 -4.83 -10.54
N THR A 342 2.33 -5.54 -9.92
CA THR A 342 2.32 -7.00 -9.89
C THR A 342 1.58 -7.61 -11.09
N LEU A 343 1.92 -8.86 -11.45
CA LEU A 343 1.20 -9.61 -12.49
C LEU A 343 -0.27 -9.86 -12.14
N ALA A 344 -0.60 -9.97 -10.85
CA ALA A 344 -1.96 -10.15 -10.39
C ALA A 344 -2.78 -8.84 -10.50
N GLU A 345 -2.18 -7.67 -10.27
CA GLU A 345 -2.80 -6.36 -10.58
C GLU A 345 -3.04 -6.20 -12.08
N ILE A 346 -2.04 -6.53 -12.92
CA ILE A 346 -2.19 -6.51 -14.38
C ILE A 346 -3.37 -7.38 -14.82
N SER A 347 -3.49 -8.59 -14.25
CA SER A 347 -4.57 -9.52 -14.56
C SER A 347 -5.94 -8.99 -14.12
N ALA A 348 -6.01 -8.36 -12.95
CA ALA A 348 -7.22 -7.72 -12.46
C ALA A 348 -7.65 -6.54 -13.36
N ILE A 349 -6.72 -5.69 -13.80
CA ILE A 349 -7.00 -4.57 -14.71
C ILE A 349 -7.49 -5.08 -16.08
N ARG A 350 -6.86 -6.13 -16.62
CA ARG A 350 -7.31 -6.76 -17.87
C ARG A 350 -8.74 -7.30 -17.76
N TYR A 351 -9.07 -7.91 -16.63
CA TYR A 351 -10.43 -8.36 -16.35
C TYR A 351 -11.42 -7.18 -16.25
N LEU A 352 -11.05 -6.08 -15.58
CA LEU A 352 -11.86 -4.87 -15.52
C LEU A 352 -12.07 -4.25 -16.91
N SER A 353 -11.04 -4.25 -17.76
CA SER A 353 -11.11 -3.75 -19.15
C SER A 353 -12.22 -4.46 -19.94
N GLN A 354 -12.26 -5.79 -19.84
CA GLN A 354 -13.26 -6.63 -20.50
C GLN A 354 -14.66 -6.38 -19.93
N LYS A 355 -14.79 -6.23 -18.61
CA LYS A 355 -16.08 -6.06 -17.93
C LYS A 355 -16.71 -4.68 -18.17
N GLN A 356 -15.89 -3.64 -18.21
CA GLN A 356 -16.35 -2.25 -18.28
C GLN A 356 -16.35 -1.67 -19.71
N ASN A 357 -15.99 -2.48 -20.72
CA ASN A 357 -15.78 -2.03 -22.10
C ASN A 357 -14.92 -0.76 -22.17
N HIS A 358 -13.82 -0.75 -21.41
CA HIS A 358 -12.94 0.40 -21.24
C HIS A 358 -11.49 -0.01 -21.48
N ASN A 359 -10.75 0.79 -22.25
CA ASN A 359 -9.38 0.45 -22.61
C ASN A 359 -8.40 0.97 -21.55
N TYR A 360 -7.71 0.06 -20.86
CA TYR A 360 -6.63 0.42 -19.94
C TYR A 360 -5.27 0.19 -20.61
N ILE A 361 -4.43 1.24 -20.63
CA ILE A 361 -3.02 1.15 -21.01
C ILE A 361 -2.21 1.19 -19.71
N ILE A 362 -1.47 0.12 -19.41
CA ILE A 362 -0.65 0.05 -18.19
C ILE A 362 0.78 0.49 -18.54
N ALA A 363 1.26 1.51 -17.85
CA ALA A 363 2.66 1.89 -17.79
C ALA A 363 3.17 1.67 -16.37
N THR A 364 4.43 1.25 -16.24
CA THR A 364 5.03 1.03 -14.92
C THR A 364 6.53 1.26 -14.97
N THR A 365 7.14 1.56 -13.83
CA THR A 365 8.60 1.61 -13.71
C THR A 365 9.22 0.21 -13.74
N ASP A 366 8.54 -0.79 -13.19
CA ASP A 366 9.01 -2.19 -13.17
C ASP A 366 7.87 -3.18 -12.90
N ILE A 367 8.05 -4.45 -13.26
CA ILE A 367 7.12 -5.53 -12.87
C ILE A 367 7.69 -6.22 -11.62
N ILE A 368 7.01 -6.04 -10.49
CA ILE A 368 7.53 -6.46 -9.18
C ILE A 368 6.69 -7.56 -8.54
N ASN A 369 7.28 -8.23 -7.54
CA ASN A 369 6.59 -9.12 -6.62
C ASN A 369 7.13 -8.93 -5.20
N GLY A 370 6.53 -9.60 -4.21
CA GLY A 370 6.95 -9.47 -2.81
C GLY A 370 8.41 -9.85 -2.57
N ASN A 371 8.95 -10.84 -3.28
CA ASN A 371 10.34 -11.26 -3.12
C ASN A 371 11.31 -10.25 -3.75
N SER A 372 11.03 -9.79 -4.98
CA SER A 372 11.87 -8.78 -5.64
C SER A 372 11.91 -7.47 -4.85
N LEU A 373 10.78 -7.07 -4.25
CA LEU A 373 10.72 -5.92 -3.36
C LEU A 373 11.62 -6.08 -2.14
N ILE A 374 11.48 -7.17 -1.38
CA ILE A 374 12.29 -7.39 -0.18
C ILE A 374 13.78 -7.55 -0.54
N ASN A 375 14.11 -8.27 -1.62
CA ASN A 375 15.49 -8.44 -2.07
C ASN A 375 16.14 -7.09 -2.38
N SER A 376 15.44 -6.18 -3.08
CA SER A 376 15.94 -4.83 -3.37
C SER A 376 16.26 -4.00 -2.12
N ILE A 377 15.63 -4.32 -0.98
CA ILE A 377 15.86 -3.66 0.32
C ILE A 377 16.99 -4.35 1.09
N MET A 378 17.18 -5.66 0.88
CA MET A 378 18.23 -6.47 1.51
C MET A 378 19.62 -6.21 0.92
N ASP A 379 19.71 -5.93 -0.39
CA ASP A 379 20.97 -5.82 -1.10
C ASP A 379 21.89 -4.72 -0.51
N VAL A 380 23.10 -5.11 -0.12
CA VAL A 380 24.21 -4.24 0.33
C VAL A 380 25.17 -4.02 -0.83
#